data_AF-A0A7C7U549-F1
#
_entry.id   AF-A0A7C7U549-F1
#
_cell.length_a   1.000
_cell.length_b   1.000
_cell.length_c   1.000
_cell.angle_alpha   90.00
_cell.angle_beta   90.00
_cell.angle_gamma   90.00
#
_symmetry.space_group_name_H-M   'P 1'
#
loop_
_entity.id
_entity.type
_entity.pdbx_description
1 polymer ?
#
loop_
_entity_poly.entity_id
_entity_poly.type
_entity_poly.pdbx_seq_one_letter_code
_entity_poly.pdbx_strand_id
1 'polypeptide(L)'
;MRNVLLVILAVLVVAGLWVFAGASGWLGSAEEPGEIHAGARPAATTQERAVVQAETARLLGASPAKQVLFGDFHVHTTFSFDAFLMNMPVAGGPGTHPPADACDFARFCSALDFWSINDHAENLTEDLWRKTVDSVRECNAVAGDPRDPDLVTYLGWEWSHIGTTPDNHYGHKNVVLRGTDDDEIPTRPIGSQGPATSGGFSVPFAARAGLAVVAG
;
A
#
# COMPACT_ATOMS: atom_id res chain seq x y z
N MET A 1 -17.72 52.43 -0.44
CA MET A 1 -16.94 51.65 -1.43
C MET A 1 -15.58 51.21 -0.91
N ARG A 2 -14.70 52.12 -0.43
CA ARG A 2 -13.37 51.77 0.13
C ARG A 2 -13.39 50.67 1.20
N ASN A 3 -14.27 50.79 2.21
CA ASN A 3 -14.33 49.80 3.29
C ASN A 3 -14.81 48.43 2.81
N VAL A 4 -15.73 48.41 1.84
CA VAL A 4 -16.21 47.17 1.20
C VAL A 4 -15.08 46.51 0.41
N LEU A 5 -14.31 47.28 -0.35
CA LEU A 5 -13.13 46.78 -1.08
C LEU A 5 -12.06 46.23 -0.14
N LEU A 6 -11.82 46.87 1.00
CA LEU A 6 -10.87 46.38 2.01
C LEU A 6 -11.33 45.07 2.65
N VAL A 7 -12.62 44.92 2.93
CA VAL A 7 -13.18 43.66 3.45
C VAL A 7 -13.06 42.54 2.40
N ILE A 8 -13.41 42.82 1.14
CA ILE A 8 -13.26 41.84 0.04
C ILE A 8 -11.80 41.42 -0.09
N LEU A 9 -10.87 42.37 -0.09
CA LEU A 9 -9.44 42.08 -0.18
C LEU A 9 -8.96 41.23 1.01
N ALA A 10 -9.38 41.55 2.23
CA ALA A 10 -9.02 40.77 3.42
C ALA A 10 -9.52 39.33 3.34
N VAL A 11 -10.78 39.12 2.90
CA VAL A 11 -11.35 37.78 2.71
C VAL A 11 -10.56 37.00 1.64
N LEU A 12 -10.22 37.63 0.51
CA LEU A 12 -9.45 36.99 -0.54
C LEU A 12 -8.03 36.61 -0.09
N VAL A 13 -7.37 37.46 0.71
CA VAL A 13 -6.05 37.16 1.27
C VAL A 13 -6.13 36.00 2.25
N VAL A 14 -7.11 35.99 3.15
CA VAL A 14 -7.30 34.89 4.11
C VAL A 14 -7.62 33.58 3.39
N ALA A 15 -8.50 33.61 2.39
CA ALA A 15 -8.81 32.44 1.56
C ALA A 15 -7.57 31.96 0.79
N GLY A 16 -6.79 32.87 0.22
CA GLY A 16 -5.54 32.55 -0.48
C GLY A 16 -4.49 31.92 0.43
N LEU A 17 -4.32 32.45 1.65
CA LEU A 17 -3.42 31.89 2.66
C LEU A 17 -3.88 30.50 3.12
N TRP A 18 -5.18 30.29 3.32
CA TRP A 18 -5.75 28.98 3.65
C TRP A 18 -5.53 27.95 2.55
N VAL A 19 -5.78 28.32 1.29
CA VAL A 19 -5.52 27.46 0.12
C VAL A 19 -4.02 27.13 0.04
N PHE A 20 -3.15 28.12 0.24
CA PHE A 20 -1.72 27.92 0.24
C PHE A 20 -1.26 26.97 1.36
N ALA A 21 -1.74 27.16 2.59
CA ALA A 21 -1.39 26.30 3.73
C ALA A 21 -1.81 24.84 3.48
N GLY A 22 -3.05 24.61 3.03
CA GLY A 22 -3.53 23.27 2.71
C GLY A 22 -2.77 22.61 1.55
N ALA A 23 -2.53 23.34 0.46
CA ALA A 23 -1.87 22.79 -0.70
C ALA A 23 -0.35 22.60 -0.52
N SER A 24 0.26 23.30 0.44
CA SER A 24 1.66 23.12 0.85
C SER A 24 1.86 22.00 1.87
N GLY A 25 0.77 21.30 2.27
CA GLY A 25 0.82 20.24 3.26
C GLY A 25 1.02 20.73 4.70
N TRP A 26 0.85 22.02 5.00
CA TRP A 26 1.02 22.53 6.38
C TRP A 26 -0.08 22.06 7.34
N LEU A 27 -1.22 21.62 6.79
CA LEU A 27 -2.40 21.24 7.56
C LEU A 27 -2.48 19.72 7.82
N GLY A 28 -1.44 18.96 7.45
CA GLY A 28 -1.42 17.51 7.63
C GLY A 28 -0.02 16.92 7.48
N SER A 29 0.07 15.61 7.63
CA SER A 29 1.27 14.81 7.39
C SER A 29 0.98 13.78 6.30
N ALA A 30 2.00 13.39 5.56
CA ALA A 30 1.88 12.25 4.66
C ALA A 30 1.67 10.96 5.47
N GLU A 31 1.00 9.98 4.85
CA GLU A 31 0.93 8.64 5.41
C GLU A 31 2.34 8.05 5.49
N GLU A 32 2.65 7.45 6.63
CA GLU A 32 3.93 6.79 6.90
C GLU A 32 3.75 5.26 6.86
N PRO A 33 4.80 4.49 6.55
CA PRO A 33 4.66 3.04 6.36
C PRO A 33 4.32 2.25 7.64
N GLY A 34 4.36 2.91 8.82
CA GLY A 34 4.21 2.28 10.12
C GLY A 34 5.51 1.62 10.60
N GLU A 35 5.44 0.87 11.70
CA GLU A 35 6.57 0.14 12.28
C GLU A 35 6.29 -1.37 12.27
N ILE A 36 7.13 -2.14 11.59
CA ILE A 36 7.00 -3.61 11.53
C ILE A 36 7.43 -4.23 12.85
N HIS A 37 6.67 -5.21 13.35
CA HIS A 37 7.04 -5.97 14.51
C HIS A 37 8.39 -6.69 14.31
N ALA A 38 9.33 -6.46 15.22
CA ALA A 38 10.74 -6.86 15.06
C ALA A 38 11.01 -8.39 15.08
N GLY A 39 10.01 -9.22 15.37
CA GLY A 39 10.16 -10.67 15.50
C GLY A 39 9.51 -11.44 14.36
N ALA A 40 10.19 -12.48 13.85
CA ALA A 40 9.55 -13.55 13.10
C ALA A 40 8.53 -14.32 13.95
N ARG A 41 7.67 -15.09 13.29
CA ARG A 41 6.94 -16.18 13.94
C ARG A 41 7.91 -17.12 14.65
N PRO A 42 7.51 -17.69 15.81
CA PRO A 42 8.32 -18.68 16.49
C PRO A 42 8.69 -19.84 15.56
N ALA A 43 9.98 -20.18 15.49
CA ALA A 43 10.47 -21.25 14.63
C ALA A 43 9.78 -22.61 14.89
N ALA A 44 9.35 -22.84 16.15
CA ALA A 44 8.58 -24.02 16.52
C ALA A 44 7.27 -24.15 15.73
N THR A 45 6.57 -23.02 15.46
CA THR A 45 5.32 -23.01 14.69
C THR A 45 5.56 -23.41 13.23
N THR A 46 6.60 -22.87 12.59
CA THR A 46 6.95 -23.21 11.20
C THR A 46 7.39 -24.67 11.08
N GLN A 47 8.21 -25.15 12.03
CA GLN A 47 8.67 -26.54 12.08
C GLN A 47 7.51 -27.52 12.30
N GLU A 48 6.59 -27.22 13.21
CA GLU A 48 5.39 -28.04 13.44
C GLU A 48 4.55 -28.17 12.16
N ARG A 49 4.32 -27.05 11.44
CA ARG A 49 3.61 -27.07 10.16
C ARG A 49 4.31 -27.97 9.14
N ALA A 50 5.63 -27.88 9.02
CA ALA A 50 6.41 -28.72 8.10
C ALA A 50 6.32 -30.21 8.46
N VAL A 51 6.40 -30.56 9.75
CA VAL A 51 6.25 -31.94 10.24
C VAL A 51 4.87 -32.49 9.92
N VAL A 52 3.80 -31.73 10.21
CA VAL A 52 2.42 -32.13 9.92
C VAL A 52 2.20 -32.35 8.42
N GLN A 53 2.75 -31.47 7.58
CA GLN A 53 2.66 -31.64 6.12
C GLN A 53 3.41 -32.88 5.63
N ALA A 54 4.63 -33.12 6.11
CA ALA A 54 5.42 -34.30 5.72
C ALA A 54 4.74 -35.61 6.15
N GLU A 55 4.17 -35.66 7.36
CA GLU A 55 3.40 -36.80 7.83
C GLU A 55 2.13 -37.01 7.00
N THR A 56 1.39 -35.94 6.70
CA THR A 56 0.19 -35.99 5.87
C THR A 56 0.52 -36.50 4.46
N ALA A 57 1.61 -36.00 3.85
CA ALA A 57 2.08 -36.48 2.56
C ALA A 57 2.36 -37.99 2.59
N ARG A 58 3.04 -38.48 3.63
CA ARG A 58 3.29 -39.91 3.82
C ARG A 58 2.00 -40.72 3.93
N LEU A 59 1.03 -40.25 4.72
CA LEU A 59 -0.27 -40.92 4.90
C LEU A 59 -1.09 -41.01 3.60
N LEU A 60 -0.97 -40.00 2.74
CA LEU A 60 -1.64 -39.95 1.43
C LEU A 60 -0.85 -40.66 0.31
N GLY A 61 0.32 -41.23 0.60
CA GLY A 61 1.21 -41.82 -0.41
C GLY A 61 1.86 -40.80 -1.35
N ALA A 62 1.90 -39.53 -0.96
CA ALA A 62 2.55 -38.44 -1.68
C ALA A 62 4.01 -38.25 -1.23
N SER A 63 4.82 -37.58 -2.05
CA SER A 63 6.21 -37.26 -1.71
C SER A 63 6.30 -36.11 -0.70
N PRO A 64 7.09 -36.23 0.38
CA PRO A 64 7.31 -35.15 1.34
C PRO A 64 8.35 -34.11 0.86
N ALA A 65 8.82 -34.20 -0.39
CA ALA A 65 9.84 -33.29 -0.92
C ALA A 65 9.32 -31.89 -1.27
N LYS A 66 8.00 -31.69 -1.26
CA LYS A 66 7.34 -30.40 -1.54
C LYS A 66 6.40 -30.04 -0.40
N GLN A 67 6.22 -28.75 -0.19
CA GLN A 67 5.30 -28.17 0.78
C GLN A 67 4.15 -27.44 0.08
N VAL A 68 3.00 -27.39 0.76
CA VAL A 68 1.86 -26.55 0.41
C VAL A 68 2.01 -25.23 1.17
N LEU A 69 1.98 -24.13 0.43
CA LEU A 69 2.04 -22.77 0.97
C LEU A 69 0.73 -22.06 0.69
N PHE A 70 0.28 -21.26 1.65
CA PHE A 70 -0.91 -20.42 1.54
C PHE A 70 -0.50 -18.95 1.60
N GLY A 71 -1.04 -18.15 0.69
CA GLY A 71 -0.68 -16.75 0.62
C GLY A 71 -1.68 -15.92 -0.15
N ASP A 72 -1.44 -14.61 -0.16
CA ASP A 72 -2.31 -13.60 -0.77
C ASP A 72 -1.51 -12.67 -1.69
N PHE A 73 -1.82 -12.68 -2.98
CA PHE A 73 -1.12 -11.86 -3.97
C PHE A 73 -1.86 -10.54 -4.30
N HIS A 74 -2.81 -10.11 -3.47
CA HIS A 74 -3.57 -8.89 -3.72
C HIS A 74 -3.96 -8.17 -2.43
N VAL A 75 -2.99 -7.48 -1.83
CA VAL A 75 -3.21 -6.69 -0.59
C VAL A 75 -3.06 -5.20 -0.85
N HIS A 76 -4.03 -4.42 -0.38
CA HIS A 76 -4.00 -2.96 -0.37
C HIS A 76 -3.78 -2.42 1.05
N THR A 77 -3.08 -1.30 1.13
CA THR A 77 -2.76 -0.54 2.34
C THR A 77 -3.29 0.88 2.21
N THR A 78 -3.21 1.70 3.25
CA THR A 78 -3.59 3.11 3.18
C THR A 78 -2.72 3.96 2.25
N PHE A 79 -1.68 3.40 1.62
CA PHE A 79 -1.03 4.03 0.48
C PHE A 79 -1.88 3.97 -0.80
N SER A 80 -2.79 3.00 -0.92
CA SER A 80 -3.77 2.93 -1.99
C SER A 80 -4.99 3.82 -1.68
N PHE A 81 -5.53 4.47 -2.71
CA PHE A 81 -6.61 5.44 -2.56
C PHE A 81 -7.93 4.82 -2.10
N ASP A 82 -8.25 3.63 -2.60
CA ASP A 82 -9.46 2.90 -2.23
C ASP A 82 -9.44 2.48 -0.75
N ALA A 83 -8.35 1.84 -0.31
CA ALA A 83 -8.15 1.45 1.07
C ALA A 83 -8.10 2.66 2.00
N PHE A 84 -7.42 3.74 1.61
CA PHE A 84 -7.43 5.00 2.35
C PHE A 84 -8.87 5.52 2.56
N LEU A 85 -9.67 5.63 1.48
CA LEU A 85 -11.04 6.12 1.57
C LEU A 85 -11.94 5.22 2.42
N MET A 86 -11.82 3.91 2.26
CA MET A 86 -12.63 2.93 3.00
C MET A 86 -12.28 2.91 4.49
N ASN A 87 -11.07 3.30 4.84
CA ASN A 87 -10.59 3.37 6.21
C ASN A 87 -10.92 4.69 6.93
N MET A 88 -11.50 5.67 6.25
CA MET A 88 -11.92 6.92 6.86
C MET A 88 -13.10 6.72 7.83
N PRO A 89 -13.18 7.46 8.95
CA PRO A 89 -14.31 7.38 9.88
C PRO A 89 -15.67 7.65 9.24
N VAL A 90 -15.73 8.55 8.24
CA VAL A 90 -16.96 8.85 7.49
C VAL A 90 -17.46 7.66 6.66
N ALA A 91 -16.58 6.76 6.27
CA ALA A 91 -16.91 5.49 5.61
C ALA A 91 -17.18 4.35 6.62
N GLY A 92 -17.13 4.63 7.93
CA GLY A 92 -17.20 3.62 8.97
C GLY A 92 -15.92 2.80 9.13
N GLY A 93 -14.81 3.26 8.55
CA GLY A 93 -13.52 2.59 8.60
C GLY A 93 -12.85 2.65 9.98
N PRO A 94 -11.97 1.68 10.30
CA PRO A 94 -11.31 1.58 11.60
C PRO A 94 -10.15 2.56 11.80
N GLY A 95 -9.77 3.33 10.78
CA GLY A 95 -8.56 4.14 10.76
C GLY A 95 -7.47 3.53 9.89
N THR A 96 -6.24 4.03 10.03
CA THR A 96 -5.16 3.70 9.11
C THR A 96 -4.68 2.24 9.22
N HIS A 97 -4.29 1.68 8.08
CA HIS A 97 -3.67 0.35 7.92
C HIS A 97 -2.51 0.46 6.91
N PRO A 98 -1.34 0.92 7.36
CA PRO A 98 -0.17 1.14 6.50
C PRO A 98 0.54 -0.18 6.13
N PRO A 99 1.54 -0.16 5.24
CA PRO A 99 2.33 -1.34 4.87
C PRO A 99 2.83 -2.23 6.02
N ALA A 100 3.24 -1.65 7.16
CA ALA A 100 3.66 -2.41 8.33
C ALA A 100 2.52 -3.25 8.92
N ASP A 101 1.30 -2.70 9.02
CA ASP A 101 0.13 -3.44 9.50
C ASP A 101 -0.17 -4.64 8.59
N ALA A 102 -0.03 -4.47 7.28
CA ALA A 102 -0.24 -5.56 6.32
C ALA A 102 0.80 -6.69 6.51
N CYS A 103 2.08 -6.35 6.71
CA CYS A 103 3.14 -7.31 7.04
C CYS A 103 2.81 -8.09 8.32
N ASP A 104 2.47 -7.40 9.40
CA ASP A 104 2.22 -8.03 10.70
C ASP A 104 0.91 -8.82 10.72
N PHE A 105 -0.13 -8.32 10.04
CA PHE A 105 -1.39 -9.04 9.90
C PHE A 105 -1.22 -10.31 9.07
N ALA A 106 -0.49 -10.25 7.95
CA ALA A 106 -0.16 -11.42 7.15
C ALA A 106 0.63 -12.46 7.97
N ARG A 107 1.64 -11.99 8.73
CA ARG A 107 2.49 -12.82 9.57
C ARG A 107 1.73 -13.50 10.71
N PHE A 108 1.05 -12.73 11.54
CA PHE A 108 0.55 -13.20 12.83
C PHE A 108 -0.94 -13.53 12.85
N CYS A 109 -1.77 -12.73 12.17
CA CYS A 109 -3.22 -12.88 12.24
C CYS A 109 -3.75 -13.85 11.19
N SER A 110 -3.29 -13.72 9.94
CA SER A 110 -3.66 -14.61 8.84
C SER A 110 -2.77 -15.84 8.72
N ALA A 111 -1.60 -15.81 9.39
CA ALA A 111 -0.61 -16.88 9.38
C ALA A 111 -0.19 -17.34 7.97
N LEU A 112 -0.12 -16.40 7.02
CA LEU A 112 0.28 -16.66 5.64
C LEU A 112 1.73 -17.13 5.54
N ASP A 113 2.06 -17.82 4.46
CA ASP A 113 3.42 -18.21 4.11
C ASP A 113 4.05 -17.21 3.13
N PHE A 114 3.22 -16.53 2.35
CA PHE A 114 3.65 -15.43 1.50
C PHE A 114 2.52 -14.43 1.26
N TRP A 115 2.86 -13.20 0.92
CA TRP A 115 1.90 -12.22 0.41
C TRP A 115 2.56 -11.20 -0.52
N SER A 116 1.76 -10.43 -1.26
CA SER A 116 2.25 -9.32 -2.09
C SER A 116 1.49 -8.04 -1.77
N ILE A 117 2.25 -6.94 -1.63
CA ILE A 117 1.69 -5.60 -1.57
C ILE A 117 1.32 -5.17 -3.00
N ASN A 118 0.07 -4.75 -3.20
CA ASN A 118 -0.49 -4.45 -4.52
C ASN A 118 -1.35 -3.18 -4.49
N ASP A 119 -0.86 -2.14 -3.83
CA ASP A 119 -1.46 -0.81 -3.91
C ASP A 119 -1.57 -0.32 -5.37
N HIS A 120 -2.60 0.49 -5.66
CA HIS A 120 -2.84 1.02 -7.01
C HIS A 120 -1.66 1.87 -7.50
N ALA A 121 -1.05 1.48 -8.63
CA ALA A 121 0.06 2.21 -9.23
C ALA A 121 -0.26 3.67 -9.56
N GLU A 122 -1.53 3.98 -9.85
CA GLU A 122 -2.00 5.32 -10.20
C GLU A 122 -1.85 6.32 -9.05
N ASN A 123 -1.79 5.85 -7.80
CA ASN A 123 -1.73 6.66 -6.59
C ASN A 123 -0.35 6.67 -5.91
N LEU A 124 0.55 5.75 -6.30
CA LEU A 124 1.88 5.66 -5.74
C LEU A 124 2.80 6.73 -6.33
N THR A 125 3.13 7.74 -5.51
CA THR A 125 4.19 8.70 -5.80
C THR A 125 5.57 8.04 -5.68
N GLU A 126 6.63 8.71 -6.12
CA GLU A 126 8.00 8.19 -5.94
C GLU A 126 8.35 8.01 -4.45
N ASP A 127 7.88 8.92 -3.57
CA ASP A 127 8.07 8.81 -2.12
C ASP A 127 7.35 7.59 -1.54
N LEU A 128 6.06 7.42 -1.87
CA LEU A 128 5.29 6.26 -1.42
C LEU A 128 5.87 4.96 -1.95
N TRP A 129 6.34 4.94 -3.21
CA TRP A 129 7.00 3.76 -3.77
C TRP A 129 8.28 3.40 -3.01
N ARG A 130 9.14 4.38 -2.70
CA ARG A 130 10.34 4.14 -1.88
C ARG A 130 9.97 3.58 -0.50
N LYS A 131 8.97 4.16 0.16
CA LYS A 131 8.44 3.67 1.45
C LYS A 131 7.89 2.24 1.35
N THR A 132 7.18 1.90 0.26
CA THR A 132 6.70 0.54 -0.01
C THR A 132 7.88 -0.43 -0.16
N VAL A 133 8.88 -0.08 -0.97
CA VAL A 133 10.08 -0.91 -1.18
C VAL A 133 10.81 -1.15 0.15
N ASP A 134 11.02 -0.10 0.93
CA ASP A 134 11.71 -0.18 2.22
C ASP A 134 10.91 -1.03 3.22
N SER A 135 9.59 -0.84 3.32
CA SER A 135 8.73 -1.66 4.18
C SER A 135 8.74 -3.14 3.79
N VAL A 136 8.73 -3.47 2.48
CA VAL A 136 8.85 -4.87 2.01
C VAL A 136 10.21 -5.45 2.40
N ARG A 137 11.30 -4.69 2.24
CA ARG A 137 12.66 -5.11 2.64
C ARG A 137 12.75 -5.35 4.14
N GLU A 138 12.21 -4.45 4.95
CA GLU A 138 12.14 -4.58 6.41
C GLU A 138 11.34 -5.82 6.84
N CYS A 139 10.18 -6.05 6.21
CA CYS A 139 9.33 -7.20 6.51
C CYS A 139 10.05 -8.53 6.23
N ASN A 140 10.81 -8.61 5.13
CA ASN A 140 11.63 -9.77 4.81
C ASN A 140 12.87 -9.88 5.70
N ALA A 141 13.46 -8.76 6.12
CA ALA A 141 14.66 -8.76 6.97
C ALA A 141 14.41 -9.39 8.35
N VAL A 142 13.19 -9.28 8.88
CA VAL A 142 12.81 -9.91 10.16
C VAL A 142 12.33 -11.35 10.01
N ALA A 143 12.25 -11.90 8.79
CA ALA A 143 11.62 -13.20 8.51
C ALA A 143 12.46 -14.44 8.88
N GLY A 144 13.66 -14.28 9.43
CA GLY A 144 14.53 -15.39 9.84
C GLY A 144 15.53 -15.83 8.76
N ASP A 145 15.76 -17.14 8.60
CA ASP A 145 16.70 -17.67 7.61
C ASP A 145 16.15 -17.41 6.20
N PRO A 146 16.85 -16.67 5.31
CA PRO A 146 16.38 -16.40 3.95
C PRO A 146 16.11 -17.65 3.10
N ARG A 147 16.64 -18.82 3.48
CA ARG A 147 16.40 -20.10 2.80
C ARG A 147 15.13 -20.80 3.29
N ASP A 148 14.64 -20.42 4.46
CA ASP A 148 13.43 -20.96 5.11
C ASP A 148 12.77 -19.85 5.96
N PRO A 149 12.32 -18.75 5.32
CA PRO A 149 11.76 -17.62 6.02
C PRO A 149 10.38 -17.99 6.60
N ASP A 150 10.01 -17.35 7.69
CA ASP A 150 8.66 -17.50 8.23
C ASP A 150 7.61 -16.93 7.27
N LEU A 151 7.90 -15.84 6.57
CA LEU A 151 7.00 -15.16 5.65
C LEU A 151 7.80 -14.62 4.47
N VAL A 152 7.30 -14.80 3.25
CA VAL A 152 7.83 -14.11 2.06
C VAL A 152 6.93 -12.96 1.69
N THR A 153 7.46 -11.74 1.74
CA THR A 153 6.77 -10.53 1.32
C THR A 153 7.25 -10.12 -0.06
N TYR A 154 6.36 -10.18 -1.05
CA TYR A 154 6.65 -9.77 -2.41
C TYR A 154 6.34 -8.28 -2.62
N LEU A 155 7.25 -7.61 -3.31
CA LEU A 155 7.03 -6.27 -3.82
C LEU A 155 6.14 -6.33 -5.06
N GLY A 156 5.17 -5.44 -5.15
CA GLY A 156 4.25 -5.40 -6.27
C GLY A 156 3.46 -4.10 -6.34
N TRP A 157 2.53 -4.06 -7.29
CA TRP A 157 1.49 -3.04 -7.41
C TRP A 157 0.31 -3.62 -8.17
N GLU A 158 -0.86 -2.99 -8.07
CA GLU A 158 -1.97 -3.25 -8.98
C GLU A 158 -1.94 -2.22 -10.11
N TRP A 159 -1.93 -2.72 -11.35
CA TRP A 159 -2.21 -1.93 -12.54
C TRP A 159 -3.73 -1.90 -12.77
N SER A 160 -4.36 -0.74 -12.66
CA SER A 160 -5.83 -0.67 -12.58
C SER A 160 -6.42 0.15 -13.72
N HIS A 161 -6.80 -0.53 -14.81
CA HIS A 161 -7.35 0.12 -15.99
C HIS A 161 -8.89 0.03 -16.05
N ILE A 162 -9.53 1.18 -16.10
CA ILE A 162 -10.97 1.30 -16.30
C ILE A 162 -11.24 1.97 -17.66
N GLY A 163 -11.80 1.19 -18.58
CA GLY A 163 -12.30 1.69 -19.86
C GLY A 163 -13.67 2.38 -19.76
N THR A 164 -13.99 3.25 -20.72
CA THR A 164 -15.32 3.87 -20.89
C THR A 164 -16.30 2.99 -21.66
N THR A 165 -15.81 1.95 -22.34
CA THR A 165 -16.59 0.95 -23.06
C THR A 165 -16.03 -0.44 -22.75
N PRO A 166 -16.79 -1.53 -22.98
CA PRO A 166 -16.25 -2.88 -22.83
C PRO A 166 -15.00 -3.13 -23.69
N ASP A 167 -14.98 -2.62 -24.94
CA ASP A 167 -13.88 -2.84 -25.89
C ASP A 167 -12.56 -2.17 -25.47
N ASN A 168 -12.62 -1.17 -24.58
CA ASN A 168 -11.43 -0.50 -24.04
C ASN A 168 -11.24 -0.74 -22.54
N HIS A 169 -11.92 -1.74 -21.94
CA HIS A 169 -11.75 -2.08 -20.53
C HIS A 169 -10.82 -3.29 -20.36
N TYR A 170 -9.55 -3.03 -20.00
CA TYR A 170 -8.52 -4.08 -19.85
C TYR A 170 -8.45 -4.71 -18.46
N GLY A 171 -9.30 -4.24 -17.54
CA GLY A 171 -9.39 -4.71 -16.17
C GLY A 171 -8.15 -4.38 -15.36
N HIS A 172 -8.01 -5.06 -14.22
CA HIS A 172 -6.89 -4.85 -13.31
C HIS A 172 -5.92 -6.04 -13.34
N LYS A 173 -4.65 -5.78 -13.03
CA LYS A 173 -3.59 -6.79 -13.05
C LYS A 173 -2.61 -6.55 -11.90
N ASN A 174 -2.38 -7.56 -11.08
CA ASN A 174 -1.31 -7.53 -10.11
C ASN A 174 0.02 -7.81 -10.78
N VAL A 175 0.99 -6.93 -10.53
CA VAL A 175 2.39 -7.14 -10.86
C VAL A 175 3.09 -7.55 -9.57
N VAL A 176 3.77 -8.69 -9.61
CA VAL A 176 4.52 -9.24 -8.48
C VAL A 176 5.96 -9.38 -8.92
N LEU A 177 6.89 -8.73 -8.22
CA LEU A 177 8.31 -8.74 -8.52
C LEU A 177 9.02 -9.86 -7.77
N ARG A 178 10.03 -10.43 -8.43
CA ARG A 178 10.84 -11.53 -7.86
C ARG A 178 11.80 -11.04 -6.79
N GLY A 179 12.40 -9.87 -7.00
CA GLY A 179 13.42 -9.30 -6.14
C GLY A 179 13.10 -7.85 -5.79
N THR A 180 13.90 -7.31 -4.89
CA THR A 180 13.75 -5.95 -4.36
C THR A 180 15.05 -5.16 -4.46
N ASP A 181 16.06 -5.63 -5.18
CA ASP A 181 17.30 -4.89 -5.41
C ASP A 181 17.05 -3.68 -6.32
N ASP A 182 17.77 -2.58 -6.09
CA ASP A 182 17.52 -1.30 -6.77
C ASP A 182 17.66 -1.40 -8.31
N ASP A 183 18.48 -2.33 -8.82
CA ASP A 183 18.67 -2.58 -10.25
C ASP A 183 17.66 -3.59 -10.84
N GLU A 184 16.87 -4.25 -10.00
CA GLU A 184 15.83 -5.21 -10.39
C GLU A 184 14.41 -4.61 -10.38
N ILE A 185 14.24 -3.43 -9.79
CA ILE A 185 12.93 -2.78 -9.60
C ILE A 185 12.85 -1.45 -10.37
N PRO A 186 11.64 -1.04 -10.83
CA PRO A 186 11.48 0.26 -11.45
C PRO A 186 11.59 1.38 -10.40
N THR A 187 11.96 2.59 -10.82
CA THR A 187 12.01 3.76 -9.92
C THR A 187 10.63 4.22 -9.43
N ARG A 188 9.56 3.73 -10.06
CA ARG A 188 8.16 3.89 -9.65
C ARG A 188 7.29 2.82 -10.34
N PRO A 189 6.08 2.52 -9.83
CA PRO A 189 5.13 1.66 -10.52
C PRO A 189 4.73 2.22 -11.89
N ILE A 190 4.45 1.31 -12.81
CA ILE A 190 3.89 1.64 -14.13
C ILE A 190 2.38 1.45 -14.02
N GLY A 191 1.64 2.58 -13.99
CA GLY A 191 0.19 2.59 -13.98
C GLY A 191 -0.45 2.48 -15.37
N SER A 192 -1.77 2.33 -15.39
CA SER A 192 -2.58 2.24 -16.61
C SER A 192 -2.80 3.58 -17.31
N GLN A 193 -2.63 4.66 -16.56
CA GLN A 193 -2.85 6.02 -17.00
C GLN A 193 -1.53 6.70 -17.39
N GLY A 194 -1.57 7.58 -18.40
CA GLY A 194 -0.38 8.31 -18.86
C GLY A 194 0.17 9.29 -17.81
N PRO A 195 1.40 9.82 -18.01
CA PRO A 195 2.06 10.73 -17.05
C PRO A 195 1.26 11.98 -16.67
N ALA A 196 0.37 12.45 -17.57
CA ALA A 196 -0.51 13.60 -17.31
C ALA A 196 -1.65 13.30 -16.32
N THR A 197 -1.87 12.02 -16.01
CA THR A 197 -2.96 11.48 -15.19
C THR A 197 -2.46 10.60 -14.04
N SER A 198 -1.17 10.22 -14.04
CA SER A 198 -0.52 9.47 -12.97
C SER A 198 -0.17 10.40 -11.81
N GLY A 199 -0.71 10.12 -10.63
CA GLY A 199 -0.99 11.11 -9.61
C GLY A 199 -2.50 11.17 -9.47
N GLY A 200 -3.10 10.01 -9.13
CA GLY A 200 -4.53 9.74 -9.13
C GLY A 200 -5.32 10.94 -8.63
N PHE A 201 -6.32 11.37 -9.42
CA PHE A 201 -6.86 12.72 -9.38
C PHE A 201 -5.74 13.72 -9.11
N SER A 202 -5.09 14.25 -10.15
CA SER A 202 -4.22 15.41 -9.98
C SER A 202 -5.11 16.56 -9.54
N VAL A 203 -5.46 16.59 -8.25
CA VAL A 203 -6.40 17.50 -7.65
C VAL A 203 -5.72 18.84 -7.86
N PRO A 204 -6.27 19.73 -8.71
CA PRO A 204 -5.64 21.02 -8.96
C PRO A 204 -5.28 21.66 -7.63
N PHE A 205 -4.21 22.44 -7.56
CA PHE A 205 -3.76 23.09 -6.32
C PHE A 205 -4.94 23.71 -5.51
N ALA A 206 -5.92 24.29 -6.22
CA ALA A 206 -7.15 24.83 -5.65
C ALA A 206 -8.10 23.79 -5.02
N ALA A 207 -8.18 22.57 -5.55
CA ALA A 207 -9.02 21.50 -5.02
C ALA A 207 -8.33 20.69 -3.90
N ARG A 208 -6.99 20.73 -3.77
CA ARG A 208 -6.27 20.21 -2.59
C ARG A 208 -6.68 20.94 -1.32
N ALA A 209 -6.96 22.23 -1.42
CA ALA A 209 -7.47 23.03 -0.31
C ALA A 209 -8.88 22.61 0.16
N GLY A 210 -9.70 22.01 -0.72
CA GLY A 210 -11.05 21.56 -0.35
C GLY A 210 -11.06 20.34 0.56
N LEU A 211 -10.09 19.42 0.39
CA LEU A 211 -9.95 18.22 1.23
C LEU A 211 -9.49 18.54 2.66
N ALA A 212 -8.64 19.56 2.84
CA ALA A 212 -8.21 20.02 4.16
C ALA A 212 -9.35 20.61 5.01
N VAL A 213 -10.45 21.03 4.40
CA VAL A 213 -11.64 21.57 5.10
C VAL A 213 -12.56 20.46 5.61
N VAL A 214 -12.50 19.26 5.02
CA VAL A 214 -13.39 18.13 5.36
C VAL A 214 -12.74 17.18 6.38
N ALA A 215 -11.41 17.20 6.50
CA ALA A 215 -10.64 16.35 7.42
C ALA A 215 -10.30 17.01 8.77
N GLY A 216 -10.83 18.21 9.05
CA GLY A 216 -10.63 18.96 10.29
C GLY A 216 -11.85 18.96 11.20
#